data_AF-A0A671UB10-F1
#
_entry.id   AF-A0A671UB10-F1
#
_cell.length_a   1.000
_cell.length_b   1.000
_cell.length_c   1.000
_cell.angle_alpha   90.00
_cell.angle_beta   90.00
_cell.angle_gamma   90.00
#
_symmetry.space_group_name_H-M   'P 1'
#
loop_
_entity.id
_entity.type
_entity.pdbx_description
1 polymer ?
#
loop_
_entity_poly.entity_id
_entity_poly.type
_entity_poly.pdbx_seq_one_letter_code
_entity_poly.pdbx_strand_id
1 'polypeptide(L)'
;YYQYCKCLFYCSRSRLGVCNLSERSCEALSPVLSSQSSSLTELDLNNNNLQDSGVKLLSAELKRPHCVLETLRLSGCLITEEGCTSLASALDSNPSHLRELDLSYNHPGDSGVKQLSARLKDPGWRLDTLRYVESCCSHRQSVATFTLHSASSPHLCEFFGGGEG
;
A
#
# COMPACT_ATOMS: atom_id res chain seq x y z
N TYR A 1 -11.60 9.01 18.84
CA TYR A 1 -10.16 8.74 18.69
C TYR A 1 -9.62 7.77 19.72
N TYR A 2 -9.59 8.12 21.01
CA TYR A 2 -8.98 7.27 22.07
C TYR A 2 -9.55 5.83 22.19
N GLN A 3 -10.84 5.62 21.91
CA GLN A 3 -11.45 4.29 21.97
C GLN A 3 -10.98 3.36 20.83
N TYR A 4 -10.70 3.91 19.64
CA TYR A 4 -10.26 3.13 18.48
C TYR A 4 -8.82 2.64 18.64
N CYS A 5 -7.92 3.48 19.18
CA CYS A 5 -6.51 3.12 19.39
C CYS A 5 -6.34 1.91 20.32
N LYS A 6 -7.16 1.77 21.38
CA LYS A 6 -7.07 0.61 22.30
C LYS A 6 -7.46 -0.72 21.65
N CYS A 7 -8.45 -0.73 20.75
CA CYS A 7 -8.84 -1.96 20.05
C CYS A 7 -7.75 -2.43 19.07
N LEU A 8 -6.99 -1.50 18.48
CA LEU A 8 -5.93 -1.85 17.54
C LEU A 8 -4.73 -2.54 18.19
N PHE A 9 -4.44 -2.26 19.45
CA PHE A 9 -3.30 -2.87 20.17
C PHE A 9 -3.42 -4.39 20.34
N TYR A 10 -4.64 -4.93 20.32
CA TYR A 10 -4.89 -6.36 20.55
C TYR A 10 -5.45 -7.06 19.31
N CYS A 11 -5.62 -6.34 18.20
CA CYS A 11 -6.26 -6.87 17.01
C CYS A 11 -5.22 -7.12 15.92
N SER A 12 -5.21 -8.33 15.38
CA SER A 12 -4.34 -8.66 14.24
C SER A 12 -4.82 -8.05 12.93
N ARG A 13 -6.12 -7.73 12.82
CA ARG A 13 -6.72 -7.22 11.59
C ARG A 13 -7.61 -6.02 11.89
N SER A 14 -7.23 -4.86 11.38
CA SER A 14 -8.03 -3.65 11.51
C SER A 14 -8.63 -3.23 10.19
N ARG A 15 -9.94 -2.99 10.19
CA ARG A 15 -10.69 -2.44 9.06
C ARG A 15 -11.26 -1.09 9.45
N LEU A 16 -10.61 -0.04 8.99
CA LEU A 16 -10.95 1.37 9.21
C LEU A 16 -11.36 2.04 7.88
N GLY A 17 -11.80 1.27 6.89
CA GLY A 17 -12.27 1.81 5.63
C GLY A 17 -13.54 2.65 5.80
N VAL A 18 -13.67 3.72 5.02
CA VAL A 18 -14.86 4.62 5.02
C VAL A 18 -15.15 5.21 6.40
N CYS A 19 -14.12 5.40 7.23
CA CYS A 19 -14.24 5.95 8.59
C CYS A 19 -14.07 7.48 8.65
N ASN A 20 -14.06 8.15 7.49
CA ASN A 20 -13.80 9.57 7.35
C ASN A 20 -12.48 9.99 8.05
N LEU A 21 -11.47 9.11 7.97
CA LEU A 21 -10.15 9.39 8.50
C LEU A 21 -9.45 10.41 7.60
N SER A 22 -8.62 11.25 8.22
CA SER A 22 -7.78 12.23 7.56
C SER A 22 -6.31 12.03 7.93
N GLU A 23 -5.41 12.85 7.39
CA GLU A 23 -4.00 12.88 7.79
C GLU A 23 -3.80 12.93 9.32
N ARG A 24 -4.66 13.66 10.05
CA ARG A 24 -4.60 13.78 11.51
C ARG A 24 -4.93 12.46 12.21
N SER A 25 -5.70 11.60 11.54
CA SER A 25 -5.97 10.26 12.04
C SER A 25 -4.74 9.39 12.05
N CYS A 26 -3.84 9.57 11.07
CA CYS A 26 -2.60 8.80 10.99
C CYS A 26 -1.67 9.09 12.19
N GLU A 27 -1.71 10.29 12.77
CA GLU A 27 -0.99 10.60 14.00
C GLU A 27 -1.44 9.72 15.18
N ALA A 28 -2.73 9.40 15.24
CA ALA A 28 -3.28 8.51 16.27
C ALA A 28 -3.01 7.02 16.00
N LEU A 29 -2.71 6.66 14.74
CA LEU A 29 -2.33 5.30 14.33
C LEU A 29 -0.83 5.04 14.52
N SER A 30 0.00 6.09 14.43
CA SER A 30 1.45 6.02 14.66
C SER A 30 1.80 5.25 15.95
N PRO A 31 1.34 5.61 17.16
CA PRO A 31 1.67 4.90 18.41
C PRO A 31 1.25 3.43 18.44
N VAL A 32 0.25 3.04 17.64
CA VAL A 32 -0.22 1.65 17.53
C VAL A 32 0.74 0.86 16.64
N LEU A 33 1.08 1.40 15.47
CA LEU A 33 2.04 0.78 14.54
C LEU A 33 3.46 0.80 15.10
N SER A 34 3.77 1.76 15.96
CA SER A 34 5.02 1.85 16.72
C SER A 34 5.29 0.67 17.61
N SER A 35 4.22 0.09 18.15
CA SER A 35 4.33 -0.63 19.39
C SER A 35 4.87 -2.01 19.14
N GLN A 36 5.90 -2.40 19.90
CA GLN A 36 6.47 -3.74 19.86
C GLN A 36 5.45 -4.83 20.22
N SER A 37 4.37 -4.48 20.93
CA SER A 37 3.29 -5.40 21.28
C SER A 37 2.17 -5.44 20.25
N SER A 38 2.25 -4.64 19.19
CA SER A 38 1.24 -4.65 18.12
C SER A 38 1.33 -5.96 17.35
N SER A 39 0.23 -6.70 17.35
CA SER A 39 0.07 -7.91 16.54
C SER A 39 -0.62 -7.62 15.20
N LEU A 40 -0.72 -6.34 14.82
CA LEU A 40 -1.45 -5.90 13.63
C LEU A 40 -0.72 -6.35 12.36
N THR A 41 -1.28 -7.36 11.70
CA THR A 41 -0.79 -7.90 10.42
C THR A 41 -1.56 -7.35 9.23
N GLU A 42 -2.81 -6.90 9.43
CA GLU A 42 -3.62 -6.33 8.36
C GLU A 42 -4.22 -4.98 8.74
N LEU A 43 -4.03 -3.98 7.88
CA LEU A 43 -4.59 -2.64 8.02
C LEU A 43 -5.30 -2.24 6.72
N ASP A 44 -6.62 -2.13 6.82
CA ASP A 44 -7.46 -1.60 5.75
C ASP A 44 -7.91 -0.18 6.09
N LEU A 45 -7.46 0.78 5.28
CA LEU A 45 -7.75 2.20 5.40
C LEU A 45 -8.45 2.73 4.14
N ASN A 46 -9.06 1.86 3.34
CA ASN A 46 -9.67 2.23 2.07
C ASN A 46 -10.70 3.38 2.20
N ASN A 47 -10.78 4.23 1.18
CA ASN A 47 -11.73 5.34 1.06
C ASN A 47 -11.67 6.33 2.25
N ASN A 48 -10.46 6.68 2.68
CA ASN A 48 -10.22 7.71 3.69
C ASN A 48 -9.37 8.84 3.11
N ASN A 49 -9.58 10.08 3.55
CA ASN A 49 -8.88 11.24 3.02
C ASN A 49 -7.48 11.43 3.64
N LEU A 50 -6.61 10.42 3.52
CA LEU A 50 -5.30 10.40 4.17
C LEU A 50 -4.29 11.34 3.51
N GLN A 51 -4.35 11.46 2.17
CA GLN A 51 -3.41 12.24 1.36
C GLN A 51 -1.95 11.79 1.55
N ASP A 52 -1.01 12.50 0.91
CA ASP A 52 0.41 12.16 1.00
C ASP A 52 0.99 12.35 2.41
N SER A 53 0.49 13.33 3.16
CA SER A 53 0.88 13.59 4.54
C SER A 53 0.56 12.41 5.47
N GLY A 54 -0.66 11.87 5.40
CA GLY A 54 -1.06 10.70 6.15
C GLY A 54 -0.26 9.46 5.77
N VAL A 55 0.04 9.27 4.49
CA VAL A 55 0.86 8.17 3.99
C VAL A 55 2.33 8.29 4.40
N LYS A 56 2.89 9.50 4.45
CA LYS A 56 4.26 9.74 4.96
C LYS A 56 4.39 9.31 6.41
N LEU A 57 3.38 9.58 7.24
CA LEU A 57 3.33 9.09 8.61
C LEU A 57 3.33 7.56 8.64
N LEU A 58 2.44 6.91 7.89
CA LEU A 58 2.41 5.44 7.77
C LEU A 58 3.74 4.87 7.24
N SER A 59 4.39 5.56 6.30
CA SER A 59 5.68 5.16 5.74
C SER A 59 6.78 5.21 6.80
N ALA A 60 6.81 6.24 7.65
CA ALA A 60 7.74 6.31 8.78
C ALA A 60 7.52 5.17 9.78
N GLU A 61 6.28 4.72 9.94
CA GLU A 61 5.93 3.56 10.76
C GLU A 61 6.44 2.23 10.17
N LEU A 62 6.23 2.02 8.87
CA LEU A 62 6.67 0.81 8.16
C LEU A 62 8.19 0.65 8.15
N LYS A 63 8.95 1.75 8.23
CA LYS A 63 10.42 1.73 8.35
C LYS A 63 10.92 1.08 9.65
N ARG A 64 10.06 0.92 10.65
CA ARG A 64 10.50 0.45 11.97
C ARG A 64 10.70 -1.06 12.00
N PRO A 65 11.74 -1.55 12.70
CA PRO A 65 12.13 -2.96 12.70
C PRO A 65 11.09 -3.91 13.31
N HIS A 66 10.14 -3.38 14.08
CA HIS A 66 9.11 -4.18 14.77
C HIS A 66 7.76 -4.20 14.04
N CYS A 67 7.67 -3.57 12.86
CA CYS A 67 6.43 -3.57 12.09
C CYS A 67 6.21 -4.94 11.45
N VAL A 68 5.18 -5.66 11.90
CA VAL A 68 4.78 -6.99 11.40
C VAL A 68 3.64 -6.93 10.39
N LEU A 69 3.39 -5.76 9.80
CA LEU A 69 2.28 -5.56 8.88
C LEU A 69 2.52 -6.33 7.58
N GLU A 70 1.60 -7.24 7.25
CA GLU A 70 1.64 -8.08 6.05
C GLU A 70 0.72 -7.54 4.95
N THR A 71 -0.37 -6.87 5.31
CA THR A 71 -1.35 -6.32 4.36
C THR A 71 -1.67 -4.87 4.66
N LEU A 72 -1.53 -4.01 3.65
CA LEU A 72 -1.89 -2.60 3.71
C LEU A 72 -2.81 -2.23 2.54
N ARG A 73 -4.04 -1.81 2.85
CA ARG A 73 -5.00 -1.35 1.84
C ARG A 73 -5.26 0.14 2.00
N LEU A 74 -4.96 0.89 0.95
CA LEU A 74 -5.01 2.35 0.87
C LEU A 74 -5.78 2.80 -0.38
N SER A 75 -6.70 1.97 -0.87
CA SER A 75 -7.46 2.27 -2.08
C SER A 75 -8.34 3.51 -1.87
N GLY A 76 -8.34 4.47 -2.80
CA GLY A 76 -9.20 5.65 -2.71
C GLY A 76 -8.81 6.63 -1.60
N CYS A 77 -7.51 6.77 -1.32
CA CYS A 77 -7.00 7.59 -0.22
C CYS A 77 -6.44 8.97 -0.62
N LEU A 78 -6.67 9.39 -1.86
CA LEU A 78 -6.12 10.61 -2.47
C LEU A 78 -4.58 10.68 -2.42
N ILE A 79 -3.93 9.54 -2.61
CA ILE A 79 -2.47 9.42 -2.60
C ILE A 79 -1.94 9.83 -3.97
N THR A 80 -0.89 10.64 -3.99
CA THR A 80 -0.20 11.05 -5.21
C THR A 80 1.15 10.34 -5.36
N GLU A 81 1.91 10.70 -6.39
CA GLU A 81 3.26 10.22 -6.63
C GLU A 81 4.21 10.44 -5.42
N GLU A 82 4.01 11.53 -4.67
CA GLU A 82 4.84 11.83 -3.50
C GLU A 82 4.62 10.81 -2.36
N GLY A 83 3.36 10.47 -2.08
CA GLY A 83 3.01 9.44 -1.10
C GLY A 83 3.51 8.06 -1.51
N CYS A 84 3.40 7.71 -2.80
CA CYS A 84 3.92 6.44 -3.32
C CYS A 84 5.44 6.33 -3.25
N THR A 85 6.17 7.42 -3.54
CA THR A 85 7.63 7.49 -3.37
C THR A 85 8.02 7.31 -1.90
N SER A 86 7.25 7.90 -0.98
CA SER A 86 7.46 7.74 0.46
C SER A 86 7.27 6.29 0.93
N LEU A 87 6.23 5.61 0.41
CA LEU A 87 5.99 4.19 0.66
C LEU A 87 7.12 3.32 0.12
N ALA A 88 7.57 3.55 -1.12
CA ALA A 88 8.69 2.82 -1.72
C ALA A 88 9.95 2.94 -0.86
N SER A 89 10.31 4.16 -0.43
CA SER A 89 11.45 4.38 0.48
C SER A 89 11.31 3.67 1.83
N ALA A 90 10.08 3.55 2.35
CA ALA A 90 9.84 2.83 3.59
C ALA A 90 10.09 1.32 3.46
N LEU A 91 9.65 0.76 2.35
CA LEU A 91 9.83 -0.65 2.03
C LEU A 91 11.30 -1.00 1.73
N ASP A 92 12.13 -0.02 1.35
CA ASP A 92 13.57 -0.19 1.10
C ASP A 92 14.42 -0.25 2.38
N SER A 93 13.99 0.44 3.43
CA SER A 93 14.85 0.71 4.59
C SER A 93 14.88 -0.45 5.59
N ASN A 94 13.99 -1.43 5.45
CA ASN A 94 13.79 -2.51 6.42
C ASN A 94 13.25 -3.76 5.69
N PRO A 95 13.61 -5.00 6.07
CA PRO A 95 12.89 -6.20 5.61
C PRO A 95 11.42 -6.10 6.00
N SER A 96 10.62 -5.54 5.10
CA SER A 96 9.19 -5.41 5.31
C SER A 96 8.56 -6.79 5.26
N HIS A 97 7.69 -7.08 6.22
CA HIS A 97 6.83 -8.25 6.20
C HIS A 97 5.64 -8.07 5.23
N LEU A 98 5.54 -6.91 4.57
CA LEU A 98 4.43 -6.56 3.70
C LEU A 98 4.41 -7.47 2.47
N ARG A 99 3.30 -8.19 2.33
CA ARG A 99 2.97 -9.12 1.24
C ARG A 99 1.94 -8.55 0.29
N GLU A 100 1.01 -7.73 0.79
CA GLU A 100 -0.05 -7.14 -0.01
C GLU A 100 -0.11 -5.63 0.19
N LEU A 101 -0.02 -4.88 -0.92
CA LEU A 101 -0.21 -3.44 -0.96
C LEU A 101 -1.27 -3.08 -2.01
N ASP A 102 -2.35 -2.45 -1.57
CA ASP A 102 -3.40 -1.94 -2.46
C ASP A 102 -3.42 -0.41 -2.47
N LEU A 103 -3.11 0.17 -3.64
CA LEU A 103 -3.11 1.59 -3.95
C LEU A 103 -4.12 1.93 -5.06
N SER A 104 -5.10 1.05 -5.31
CA SER A 104 -6.15 1.28 -6.33
C SER A 104 -6.89 2.60 -6.10
N TYR A 105 -7.46 3.19 -7.16
CA TYR A 105 -8.21 4.46 -7.05
C TYR A 105 -7.42 5.61 -6.38
N ASN A 106 -6.09 5.64 -6.57
CA ASN A 106 -5.22 6.75 -6.23
C ASN A 106 -4.50 7.28 -7.50
N HIS A 107 -3.60 8.24 -7.33
CA HIS A 107 -2.79 8.85 -8.38
C HIS A 107 -1.28 8.60 -8.16
N PRO A 108 -0.81 7.33 -8.17
CA PRO A 108 0.57 6.99 -7.84
C PRO A 108 1.63 7.59 -8.78
N GLY A 109 1.22 8.11 -9.94
CA GLY A 109 2.11 8.67 -10.95
C GLY A 109 3.01 7.63 -11.60
N ASP A 110 3.56 7.94 -12.76
CA ASP A 110 4.44 7.01 -13.49
C ASP A 110 5.72 6.73 -12.69
N SER A 111 6.25 7.73 -11.97
CA SER A 111 7.46 7.55 -11.15
C SER A 111 7.19 6.68 -9.93
N GLY A 112 6.07 6.89 -9.24
CA GLY A 112 5.71 6.10 -8.06
C GLY A 112 5.43 4.64 -8.42
N VAL A 113 4.72 4.40 -9.53
CA VAL A 113 4.53 3.05 -10.09
C VAL A 113 5.86 2.41 -10.47
N LYS A 114 6.75 3.15 -11.14
CA LYS A 114 8.07 2.63 -11.53
C LYS A 114 8.91 2.23 -10.32
N GLN A 115 8.90 3.02 -9.24
CA GLN A 115 9.63 2.70 -8.02
C GLN A 115 9.05 1.45 -7.35
N LEU A 116 7.73 1.37 -7.16
CA LEU A 116 7.08 0.22 -6.55
C LEU A 116 7.23 -1.05 -7.42
N SER A 117 7.12 -0.95 -8.74
CA SER A 117 7.24 -2.11 -9.65
C SER A 117 8.68 -2.58 -9.84
N ALA A 118 9.67 -1.67 -9.82
CA ALA A 118 11.08 -2.05 -9.88
C ALA A 118 11.47 -2.96 -8.71
N ARG A 119 10.87 -2.71 -7.55
CA ARG A 119 11.10 -3.50 -6.35
C ARG A 119 10.50 -4.90 -6.43
N LEU A 120 9.42 -5.14 -7.20
CA LEU A 120 8.83 -6.48 -7.41
C LEU A 120 9.81 -7.45 -8.07
N LYS A 121 10.88 -6.91 -8.68
CA LYS A 121 11.95 -7.68 -9.31
C LYS A 121 13.10 -8.00 -8.35
N ASP A 122 13.09 -7.43 -7.14
CA ASP A 122 14.12 -7.67 -6.13
C ASP A 122 13.80 -8.95 -5.35
N PRO A 123 14.67 -9.99 -5.39
CA PRO A 123 14.46 -11.24 -4.67
C PRO A 123 14.49 -11.09 -3.14
N GLY A 124 14.98 -9.96 -2.62
CA GLY A 124 14.89 -9.60 -1.21
C GLY A 124 13.51 -9.10 -0.78
N TRP A 125 12.62 -8.82 -1.73
CA TRP A 125 11.29 -8.28 -1.44
C TRP A 125 10.23 -9.38 -1.34
N ARG A 126 9.41 -9.32 -0.29
CA ARG A 126 8.37 -10.31 0.03
C ARG A 126 6.97 -9.88 -0.42
N LEU A 127 6.86 -8.80 -1.18
CA LEU A 127 5.57 -8.28 -1.63
C LEU A 127 4.99 -9.20 -2.70
N ASP A 128 4.07 -10.08 -2.31
CA ASP A 128 3.39 -11.02 -3.19
C ASP A 128 2.40 -10.33 -4.14
N THR A 129 1.77 -9.23 -3.71
CA THR A 129 0.68 -8.56 -4.44
C THR A 129 0.78 -7.03 -4.34
N LEU A 130 0.81 -6.37 -5.50
CA LEU A 130 0.68 -4.92 -5.63
C LEU A 130 -0.51 -4.59 -6.52
N ARG A 131 -1.49 -3.83 -6.02
CA ARG A 131 -2.65 -3.36 -6.78
C ARG A 131 -2.59 -1.86 -6.96
N TYR A 132 -2.75 -1.39 -8.20
CA TYR A 132 -2.94 0.03 -8.53
C TYR A 132 -3.75 0.15 -9.81
N VAL A 133 -4.36 1.31 -10.06
CA VAL A 133 -5.06 1.56 -11.32
C VAL A 133 -4.08 2.21 -12.29
N GLU A 134 -3.78 1.55 -13.40
CA GLU A 134 -3.09 2.22 -14.50
C GLU A 134 -4.10 3.11 -15.22
N SER A 135 -3.77 4.39 -15.31
CA SER A 135 -4.45 5.29 -16.22
C SER A 135 -3.86 5.06 -17.61
N CYS A 136 -4.18 3.93 -18.25
CA CYS A 136 -3.83 3.75 -19.65
C CYS A 136 -4.52 4.86 -20.46
N CYS A 137 -3.75 5.53 -21.32
CA CYS A 137 -4.19 6.53 -22.28
C CYS A 137 -5.16 5.91 -23.29
N SER A 138 -6.42 5.66 -22.90
CA SER A 138 -7.62 5.44 -23.74
C SER A 138 -8.79 5.00 -22.85
N HIS A 139 -9.57 5.95 -22.32
CA HIS A 139 -10.98 5.84 -21.93
C HIS A 139 -11.50 4.64 -21.09
N ARG A 140 -10.66 3.78 -20.50
CA ARG A 140 -11.11 2.66 -19.66
C ARG A 140 -10.18 2.48 -18.46
N GLN A 141 -10.65 2.82 -17.27
CA GLN A 141 -9.95 2.52 -16.01
C GLN A 141 -9.83 1.00 -15.89
N SER A 142 -8.59 0.49 -15.82
CA SER A 142 -8.31 -0.93 -15.62
C SER A 142 -7.45 -1.09 -14.38
N VAL A 143 -7.86 -1.95 -13.43
CA VAL A 143 -7.07 -2.23 -12.23
C VAL A 143 -5.91 -3.14 -12.64
N ALA A 144 -4.67 -2.64 -12.55
CA ALA A 144 -3.48 -3.45 -12.72
C ALA A 144 -3.20 -4.17 -11.39
N THR A 145 -3.30 -5.50 -11.40
CA THR A 145 -2.90 -6.35 -10.28
C THR A 145 -1.61 -7.06 -10.67
N PHE A 146 -0.51 -6.73 -10.01
CA PHE A 146 0.72 -7.50 -10.10
C PHE A 146 0.71 -8.53 -8.98
N THR A 147 0.63 -9.82 -9.34
CA THR A 147 0.68 -10.94 -8.39
C THR A 147 1.91 -11.78 -8.70
N LEU A 148 2.84 -11.90 -7.75
CA LEU A 148 4.03 -12.75 -7.80
C LEU A 148 3.67 -14.23 -7.56
N HIS A 149 2.73 -14.78 -8.33
CA HIS A 149 2.55 -16.24 -8.35
C HIS A 149 3.23 -16.80 -9.60
N SER A 150 4.31 -17.56 -9.35
CA SER A 150 5.12 -18.37 -10.26
C SER A 150 6.30 -17.67 -10.97
N ALA A 151 7.50 -18.04 -10.53
CA ALA A 151 8.80 -17.71 -11.10
C ALA A 151 9.07 -18.38 -12.47
N SER A 152 8.07 -18.42 -13.37
CA SER A 152 8.17 -19.11 -14.66
C SER A 152 7.51 -18.37 -15.83
N SER A 153 7.57 -17.04 -15.87
CA SER A 153 7.30 -16.30 -17.12
C SER A 153 7.95 -14.92 -17.11
N PRO A 154 9.00 -14.67 -17.93
CA PRO A 154 9.52 -13.34 -18.19
C PRO A 154 8.63 -12.52 -19.14
N HIS A 155 7.38 -12.92 -19.36
CA HIS A 155 6.42 -12.14 -20.16
C HIS A 155 5.85 -10.99 -19.31
N LEU A 156 6.66 -9.93 -19.25
CA LEU A 156 6.17 -8.56 -19.14
C LEU A 156 5.00 -8.35 -20.13
N CYS A 157 3.92 -7.76 -19.63
CA CYS A 157 2.84 -7.14 -20.40
C CYS A 157 2.15 -8.04 -21.44
N GLU A 158 1.21 -8.89 -21.01
CA GLU A 158 0.10 -9.22 -21.91
C GLU A 158 -0.92 -8.06 -21.91
N PHE A 159 -0.65 -7.09 -22.79
CA PHE A 159 -1.72 -6.39 -23.47
C PHE A 159 -2.53 -7.45 -24.22
N PHE A 160 -3.78 -7.70 -23.82
CA PHE A 160 -4.77 -8.17 -24.78
C PHE A 160 -5.13 -7.00 -25.71
N GLY A 161 -4.19 -6.65 -26.59
CA GLY A 161 -4.49 -6.02 -27.85
C GLY A 161 -5.17 -7.05 -28.75
N GLY A 162 -6.44 -7.33 -28.46
CA GLY A 162 -7.32 -8.02 -29.40
C GLY A 162 -7.92 -6.97 -30.32
N GLY A 163 -7.26 -6.70 -31.45
CA GLY A 163 -8.00 -6.18 -32.59
C GLY A 163 -8.91 -7.28 -33.11
N GLU A 164 -10.20 -6.98 -33.29
CA GLU A 164 -11.05 -7.40 -34.42
C GLU A 164 -12.32 -6.54 -34.40
N GLY A 165 -12.68 -5.98 -35.57
CA GLY A 165 -13.96 -5.30 -35.83
C GLY A 165 -13.83 -3.91 -36.43
#